data_AF-A0A935WV11-F1
#
_entry.id   AF-A0A935WV11-F1
#
_cell.length_a   1.000
_cell.length_b   1.000
_cell.length_c   1.000
_cell.angle_alpha   90.00
_cell.angle_beta   90.00
_cell.angle_gamma   90.00
#
_symmetry.space_group_name_H-M   'P 1'
#
loop_
_entity.id
_entity.type
_entity.pdbx_description
1 polymer ?
#
loop_
_entity_poly.entity_id
_entity_poly.type
_entity_poly.pdbx_seq_one_letter_code
_entity_poly.pdbx_strand_id
1 'polypeptide(L)'
;MLRKHSLGIAIIALLWTLPPRASNAYLPTASSILSSAANRRAGAPFKTLVLEGRAQRPGGKTTRLWESVRAGEGHRIELRDESGTTVVLTRGRKRWRFSMGGSPGTPEAVDLDPIMSFIGNTESDSGGRRGLAFMRTAKINDEVVSLARLDGRVAYVLGARAAELDKPQLWIDKEYLVPIRFIHRDTDGTLVDMKLLGFGSAITGPWYPERIEIWKDGELQEVRIYRSLSINDPVEPSLFRPAT
;
A
#
# COMPACT_ATOMS: atom_id res chain seq x y z
N MET A 1 -80.05 38.96 -9.62
CA MET A 1 -79.63 37.54 -9.72
C MET A 1 -78.11 37.51 -9.61
N LEU A 2 -77.60 36.79 -8.61
CA LEU A 2 -76.19 36.69 -8.16
C LEU A 2 -75.24 36.08 -9.21
N ARG A 3 -73.98 36.55 -9.26
CA ARG A 3 -72.73 35.76 -9.06
C ARG A 3 -71.50 36.64 -9.39
N LYS A 4 -70.78 37.13 -8.37
CA LYS A 4 -69.61 36.52 -7.68
C LYS A 4 -68.29 36.67 -8.45
N HIS A 5 -67.44 37.52 -7.88
CA HIS A 5 -66.01 37.71 -8.16
C HIS A 5 -65.21 36.41 -8.06
N SER A 6 -64.11 36.31 -8.81
CA SER A 6 -62.98 35.45 -8.47
C SER A 6 -61.67 36.10 -8.94
N LEU A 7 -60.89 36.49 -7.95
CA LEU A 7 -59.57 37.10 -7.99
C LEU A 7 -58.53 35.97 -8.25
N GLY A 8 -57.80 36.03 -9.36
CA GLY A 8 -56.70 35.11 -9.66
C GLY A 8 -55.38 35.66 -9.13
N ILE A 9 -54.89 35.07 -8.05
CA ILE A 9 -53.66 35.44 -7.34
C ILE A 9 -52.43 35.12 -8.21
N ALA A 10 -51.60 36.11 -8.47
CA ALA A 10 -50.25 35.93 -9.01
C ALA A 10 -49.33 35.40 -7.89
N ILE A 11 -48.95 34.13 -7.96
CA ILE A 11 -47.92 33.56 -7.09
C ILE A 11 -46.56 33.96 -7.67
N ILE A 12 -45.97 35.00 -7.09
CA ILE A 12 -44.55 35.33 -7.25
C ILE A 12 -43.77 34.26 -6.49
N ALA A 13 -43.15 33.34 -7.22
CA ALA A 13 -42.20 32.38 -6.65
C ALA A 13 -40.89 33.12 -6.34
N LEU A 14 -40.78 33.64 -5.12
CA LEU A 14 -39.53 34.11 -4.54
C LEU A 14 -38.67 32.89 -4.21
N LEU A 15 -37.93 32.38 -5.20
CA LEU A 15 -36.93 31.34 -4.97
C LEU A 15 -35.80 31.92 -4.13
N TRP A 16 -35.67 31.39 -2.92
CA TRP A 16 -34.69 31.75 -1.93
C TRP A 16 -33.27 31.63 -2.49
N THR A 17 -32.54 32.74 -2.50
CA THR A 17 -31.08 32.77 -2.59
C THR A 17 -30.51 32.23 -1.27
N LEU A 18 -30.60 30.92 -1.07
CA LEU A 18 -29.80 30.27 -0.04
C LEU A 18 -28.34 30.31 -0.52
N PRO A 19 -27.40 30.89 0.25
CA PRO A 19 -25.99 30.79 -0.09
C PRO A 19 -25.63 29.30 -0.19
N PRO A 20 -24.81 28.89 -1.18
CA PRO A 20 -24.38 27.50 -1.27
C PRO A 20 -23.74 27.12 0.06
N ARG A 21 -24.36 26.18 0.77
CA ARG A 21 -23.69 25.53 1.90
C ARG A 21 -22.46 24.89 1.29
N ALA A 22 -21.27 25.38 1.67
CA ALA A 22 -20.04 24.68 1.37
C ALA A 22 -20.23 23.25 1.88
N SER A 23 -20.41 22.31 0.97
CA SER A 23 -20.32 20.90 1.32
C SER A 23 -18.86 20.70 1.70
N ASN A 24 -18.54 20.83 2.98
CA ASN A 24 -17.29 20.32 3.51
C ASN A 24 -17.29 18.84 3.16
N ALA A 25 -16.57 18.47 2.10
CA ALA A 25 -16.45 17.09 1.68
C ALA A 25 -15.80 16.35 2.84
N TYR A 26 -16.60 15.63 3.61
CA TYR A 26 -16.15 14.91 4.79
C TYR A 26 -15.08 13.90 4.36
N LEU A 27 -13.85 14.10 4.83
CA LEU A 27 -12.80 13.08 4.71
C LEU A 27 -12.95 12.10 5.88
N PRO A 28 -13.00 10.78 5.61
CA PRO A 28 -12.98 9.80 6.69
C PRO A 28 -11.69 9.91 7.50
N THR A 29 -11.73 9.50 8.76
CA THR A 29 -10.54 9.42 9.61
C THR A 29 -9.55 8.35 9.10
N ALA A 30 -8.27 8.48 9.46
CA ALA A 30 -7.26 7.47 9.13
C ALA A 30 -7.67 6.07 9.63
N SER A 31 -8.21 5.98 10.85
CA SER A 31 -8.74 4.72 11.42
C SER A 31 -9.85 4.11 10.56
N SER A 32 -10.78 4.91 10.06
CA SER A 32 -11.87 4.43 9.18
C SER A 32 -11.34 3.93 7.84
N ILE A 33 -10.37 4.64 7.26
CA ILE A 33 -9.74 4.26 5.98
C ILE A 33 -8.98 2.95 6.14
N LEU A 34 -8.15 2.84 7.18
CA LEU A 34 -7.38 1.64 7.49
C LEU A 34 -8.27 0.43 7.81
N SER A 35 -9.38 0.65 8.51
CA SER A 35 -10.35 -0.41 8.79
C SER A 35 -11.03 -0.90 7.50
N SER A 36 -11.34 0.02 6.58
CA SER A 36 -11.90 -0.33 5.27
C SER A 36 -10.91 -1.13 4.43
N ALA A 37 -9.64 -0.72 4.40
CA ALA A 37 -8.56 -1.44 3.73
C ALA A 37 -8.35 -2.84 4.32
N ALA A 38 -8.34 -2.96 5.64
CA ALA A 38 -8.25 -4.24 6.34
C ALA A 38 -9.43 -5.18 6.03
N ASN A 39 -10.67 -4.66 6.07
CA ASN A 39 -11.86 -5.45 5.78
C ASN A 39 -11.87 -5.93 4.32
N ARG A 40 -11.51 -5.05 3.39
CA ARG A 40 -11.31 -5.42 1.99
C ARG A 40 -10.26 -6.53 1.88
N ARG A 41 -9.16 -6.39 2.61
CA ARG A 41 -8.05 -7.34 2.57
C ARG A 41 -8.38 -8.70 3.16
N ALA A 42 -9.25 -8.76 4.17
CA ALA A 42 -9.72 -10.02 4.74
C ALA A 42 -10.50 -10.89 3.74
N GLY A 43 -11.10 -10.27 2.72
CA GLY A 43 -11.72 -10.95 1.58
C GLY A 43 -10.75 -11.37 0.47
N ALA A 44 -9.43 -11.25 0.65
CA ALA A 44 -8.46 -11.65 -0.37
C ALA A 44 -8.47 -13.17 -0.59
N PRO A 45 -8.44 -13.65 -1.85
CA PRO A 45 -8.62 -15.06 -2.17
C PRO A 45 -7.34 -15.90 -1.96
N PHE A 46 -6.35 -15.39 -1.23
CA PHE A 46 -5.05 -16.04 -1.13
C PHE A 46 -4.46 -16.06 0.26
N LYS A 47 -3.73 -17.15 0.50
CA LYS A 47 -2.84 -17.37 1.63
C LYS A 47 -1.37 -17.26 1.21
N THR A 48 -1.09 -17.51 -0.06
CA THR A 48 0.25 -17.38 -0.64
C THR A 48 0.17 -16.62 -1.96
N LEU A 49 1.12 -15.72 -2.18
CA LEU A 49 1.42 -15.12 -3.47
C LEU A 49 2.77 -15.62 -3.94
N VAL A 50 2.89 -15.91 -5.23
CA VAL A 50 4.16 -16.20 -5.90
C VAL A 50 4.25 -15.33 -7.13
N LEU A 51 5.27 -14.48 -7.20
CA LEU A 51 5.47 -13.56 -8.29
C LEU A 51 6.81 -13.83 -8.95
N GLU A 52 6.81 -13.76 -10.27
CA GLU A 52 8.04 -13.76 -11.05
C GLU A 52 8.17 -12.44 -11.81
N GLY A 53 9.40 -11.97 -11.95
CA GLY A 53 9.65 -10.69 -12.56
C GLY A 53 11.13 -10.40 -12.73
N ARG A 54 11.42 -9.10 -12.75
CA ARG A 54 12.79 -8.60 -12.82
C ARG A 54 12.96 -7.43 -11.86
N ALA A 55 14.15 -7.33 -11.28
CA ALA A 55 14.57 -6.17 -10.54
C ALA A 55 15.69 -5.45 -11.30
N GLN A 56 15.69 -4.13 -11.25
CA GLN A 56 16.67 -3.28 -11.89
C GLN A 56 17.09 -2.18 -10.93
N ARG A 57 18.40 -1.97 -10.81
CA ARG A 57 18.98 -0.79 -10.16
C ARG A 57 19.51 0.15 -11.24
N PRO A 58 19.46 1.49 -11.05
CA PRO A 58 20.02 2.41 -12.04
C PRO A 58 21.50 2.11 -12.32
N GLY A 59 21.87 2.05 -13.60
CA GLY A 59 23.22 1.68 -14.05
C GLY A 59 23.62 0.21 -13.82
N GLY A 60 22.78 -0.59 -13.17
CA GLY A 60 23.06 -2.00 -12.85
C GLY A 60 22.50 -2.99 -13.89
N LYS A 61 22.97 -4.24 -13.80
CA LYS A 61 22.37 -5.36 -14.55
C LYS A 61 20.95 -5.63 -14.06
N THR A 62 20.09 -6.06 -14.98
CA THR A 62 18.76 -6.58 -14.63
C THR A 62 18.89 -7.97 -14.02
N THR A 63 18.28 -8.21 -12.87
CA THR A 63 18.27 -9.51 -12.19
C THR A 63 16.90 -10.15 -12.30
N ARG A 64 16.86 -11.49 -12.34
CA ARG A 64 15.59 -12.22 -12.25
C ARG A 64 15.09 -12.15 -10.83
N LEU A 65 13.80 -11.89 -10.67
CA LEU A 65 13.15 -11.75 -9.39
C LEU A 65 12.13 -12.87 -9.22
N TRP A 66 12.20 -13.56 -8.10
CA TRP A 66 11.12 -14.40 -7.58
C TRP A 66 10.74 -13.88 -6.21
N GLU A 67 9.46 -13.65 -5.96
CA GLU A 67 8.96 -13.08 -4.71
C GLU A 67 7.79 -13.90 -4.21
N SER A 68 7.75 -14.17 -2.92
CA SER A 68 6.62 -14.86 -2.32
C SER A 68 6.24 -14.26 -0.98
N VAL A 69 4.93 -14.10 -0.80
CA VAL A 69 4.32 -13.62 0.43
C VAL A 69 3.42 -14.73 0.94
N ARG A 70 3.71 -15.21 2.15
CA ARG A 70 2.83 -16.13 2.88
C ARG A 70 2.12 -15.35 3.97
N ALA A 71 0.80 -15.29 3.87
CA ALA A 71 -0.02 -14.42 4.68
C ALA A 71 0.16 -14.71 6.17
N GLY A 72 0.43 -13.66 6.97
CA GLY A 72 0.71 -13.75 8.40
C GLY A 72 2.06 -14.39 8.77
N GLU A 73 2.83 -14.91 7.82
CA GLU A 73 4.04 -15.68 8.12
C GLU A 73 5.32 -14.97 7.70
N GLY A 74 5.44 -14.55 6.44
CA GLY A 74 6.68 -13.95 5.96
C GLY A 74 6.67 -13.56 4.49
N HIS A 75 7.69 -12.79 4.13
CA HIS A 75 7.93 -12.26 2.81
C HIS A 75 9.34 -12.62 2.38
N ARG A 76 9.45 -13.33 1.25
CA ARG A 76 10.71 -13.82 0.69
C ARG A 76 10.91 -13.23 -0.70
N ILE A 77 12.09 -12.69 -0.93
CA ILE A 77 12.53 -12.19 -2.23
C ILE A 77 13.80 -12.92 -2.61
N GLU A 78 13.87 -13.40 -3.84
CA GLU A 78 15.05 -14.01 -4.44
C GLU A 78 15.47 -13.22 -5.67
N LEU A 79 16.68 -12.68 -5.62
CA LEU A 79 17.32 -11.99 -6.73
C LEU A 79 18.35 -12.93 -7.33
N ARG A 80 18.17 -13.31 -8.60
CA ARG A 80 19.00 -14.29 -9.29
C ARG A 80 19.77 -13.62 -10.42
N ASP A 81 21.09 -13.75 -10.39
CA ASP A 81 22.02 -13.27 -11.41
C ASP A 81 23.12 -14.30 -11.71
N GLU A 82 24.17 -13.90 -12.44
CA GLU A 82 25.29 -14.76 -12.82
C GLU A 82 26.12 -15.23 -11.61
N SER A 83 26.12 -14.48 -10.49
CA SER A 83 26.86 -14.79 -9.27
C SER A 83 26.11 -15.75 -8.34
N GLY A 84 24.81 -15.95 -8.57
CA GLY A 84 23.98 -16.85 -7.78
C GLY A 84 22.63 -16.22 -7.42
N THR A 85 22.07 -16.67 -6.29
CA THR A 85 20.79 -16.18 -5.78
C THR A 85 20.97 -15.52 -4.42
N THR A 86 20.68 -14.22 -4.33
CA THR A 86 20.55 -13.51 -3.06
C THR A 86 19.11 -13.63 -2.57
N VAL A 87 18.95 -14.07 -1.32
CA VAL A 87 17.67 -14.18 -0.63
C VAL A 87 17.53 -13.04 0.36
N VAL A 88 16.36 -12.40 0.37
CA VAL A 88 15.89 -11.51 1.44
C VAL A 88 14.64 -12.13 2.05
N LEU A 89 14.73 -12.52 3.32
CA LEU A 89 13.60 -13.06 4.08
C LEU A 89 13.21 -12.06 5.15
N THR A 90 11.95 -11.65 5.18
CA THR A 90 11.38 -10.82 6.25
C THR A 90 10.33 -11.62 7.01
N ARG A 91 10.46 -11.68 8.34
CA ARG A 91 9.48 -12.31 9.23
C ARG A 91 9.34 -11.48 10.50
N GLY A 92 8.13 -11.00 10.77
CA GLY A 92 7.89 -10.02 11.82
C GLY A 92 8.77 -8.78 11.63
N ARG A 93 9.53 -8.39 12.66
CA ARG A 93 10.46 -7.25 12.66
C ARG A 93 11.91 -7.62 12.36
N LYS A 94 12.14 -8.80 11.75
CA LYS A 94 13.47 -9.30 11.44
C LYS A 94 13.60 -9.54 9.95
N ARG A 95 14.75 -9.12 9.39
CA ARG A 95 15.10 -9.38 8.01
C ARG A 95 16.45 -10.06 7.92
N TRP A 96 16.54 -11.08 7.08
CA TRP A 96 17.77 -11.80 6.77
C TRP A 96 18.12 -11.57 5.32
N ARG A 97 19.42 -11.40 5.05
CA ARG A 97 19.98 -11.37 3.70
C ARG A 97 21.10 -12.39 3.61
N PHE A 98 21.02 -13.33 2.66
CA PHE A 98 21.99 -14.41 2.51
C PHE A 98 21.99 -14.97 1.09
N SER A 99 23.06 -15.67 0.70
CA SER A 99 23.10 -16.41 -0.57
C SER A 99 22.36 -17.74 -0.44
N MET A 100 21.67 -18.18 -1.49
CA MET A 100 20.99 -19.48 -1.51
C MET A 100 21.99 -20.61 -1.23
N GLY A 101 21.63 -21.52 -0.31
CA GLY A 101 22.51 -22.59 0.18
C GLY A 101 23.49 -22.15 1.28
N GLY A 102 23.60 -20.85 1.56
CA GLY A 102 24.34 -20.32 2.71
C GLY A 102 23.50 -20.21 3.97
N SER A 103 24.15 -20.06 5.12
CA SER A 103 23.47 -19.83 6.40
C SER A 103 22.95 -18.40 6.49
N PRO A 104 21.69 -18.20 6.94
CA PRO A 104 21.21 -16.88 7.31
C PRO A 104 22.01 -16.40 8.52
N GLY A 105 22.79 -15.34 8.34
CA GLY A 105 23.51 -14.70 9.44
C GLY A 105 22.57 -14.03 10.45
N THR A 106 23.10 -13.14 11.28
CA THR A 106 22.30 -12.35 12.23
C THR A 106 21.29 -11.48 11.47
N PRO A 107 19.99 -11.54 11.81
CA PRO A 107 19.00 -10.66 11.18
C PRO A 107 19.21 -9.20 11.55
N GLU A 108 18.92 -8.32 10.61
CA GLU A 108 18.72 -6.90 10.89
C GLU A 108 17.32 -6.68 11.48
N ALA A 109 17.22 -5.74 12.42
CA ALA A 109 15.93 -5.25 12.87
C ALA A 109 15.34 -4.39 11.76
N VAL A 110 14.10 -4.69 11.38
CA VAL A 110 13.34 -3.86 10.45
C VAL A 110 12.12 -3.34 11.16
N ASP A 111 11.92 -2.03 11.13
CA ASP A 111 10.77 -1.42 11.77
C ASP A 111 9.49 -1.75 11.00
N LEU A 112 9.57 -1.80 9.66
CA LEU A 112 8.43 -1.89 8.78
C LEU A 112 8.73 -2.71 7.51
N ASP A 113 7.83 -3.63 7.18
CA ASP A 113 7.69 -4.16 5.83
C ASP A 113 6.27 -3.79 5.34
N PRO A 114 6.14 -2.82 4.42
CA PRO A 114 4.83 -2.36 3.96
C PRO A 114 4.07 -3.45 3.19
N ILE A 115 4.78 -4.36 2.50
CA ILE A 115 4.15 -5.51 1.84
C ILE A 115 3.53 -6.40 2.92
N MET A 116 4.26 -6.78 3.97
CA MET A 116 3.66 -7.61 5.02
C MET A 116 2.57 -6.90 5.82
N SER A 117 2.70 -5.59 6.04
CA SER A 117 1.78 -4.83 6.90
C SER A 117 0.40 -4.63 6.27
N PHE A 118 0.34 -4.47 4.94
CA PHE A 118 -0.91 -4.13 4.24
C PHE A 118 -1.34 -5.15 3.21
N ILE A 119 -0.41 -5.94 2.67
CA ILE A 119 -0.69 -6.97 1.68
C ILE A 119 -0.63 -8.33 2.39
N GLY A 120 0.50 -8.73 2.95
CA GLY A 120 0.67 -10.05 3.59
C GLY A 120 -0.23 -10.33 4.81
N ASN A 121 -1.09 -9.41 5.26
CA ASN A 121 -2.02 -9.66 6.35
C ASN A 121 -3.47 -9.71 5.87
N THR A 122 -4.16 -10.82 6.11
CA THR A 122 -5.53 -11.07 5.64
C THR A 122 -6.55 -11.19 6.78
N GLU A 123 -6.24 -10.75 7.99
CA GLU A 123 -7.21 -10.77 9.11
C GLU A 123 -7.98 -9.44 9.22
N SER A 124 -9.30 -9.48 9.39
CA SER A 124 -10.17 -8.29 9.50
C SER A 124 -10.05 -7.57 10.86
N ASP A 125 -10.24 -8.31 11.95
CA ASP A 125 -10.65 -7.76 13.27
C ASP A 125 -9.57 -6.93 13.97
N SER A 126 -8.34 -7.04 13.50
CA SER A 126 -7.20 -6.28 14.01
C SER A 126 -6.52 -5.43 12.95
N GLY A 127 -6.97 -5.44 11.68
CA GLY A 127 -6.28 -4.75 10.60
C GLY A 127 -6.28 -3.23 10.73
N GLY A 128 -7.39 -2.62 11.14
CA GLY A 128 -7.43 -1.17 11.43
C GLY A 128 -6.47 -0.78 12.57
N ARG A 129 -6.48 -1.55 13.67
CA ARG A 129 -5.56 -1.34 14.81
C ARG A 129 -4.09 -1.54 14.42
N ARG A 130 -3.80 -2.55 13.60
CA ARG A 130 -2.45 -2.79 13.07
C ARG A 130 -2.02 -1.69 12.11
N GLY A 131 -2.91 -1.18 11.27
CA GLY A 131 -2.65 -0.02 10.42
C GLY A 131 -2.28 1.21 11.26
N LEU A 132 -3.00 1.47 12.37
CA LEU A 132 -2.65 2.56 13.29
C LEU A 132 -1.32 2.30 14.01
N ALA A 133 -1.05 1.06 14.43
CA ALA A 133 0.23 0.69 15.03
C ALA A 133 1.41 0.86 14.04
N PHE A 134 1.16 0.53 12.77
CA PHE A 134 2.09 0.81 11.66
C PHE A 134 2.33 2.30 11.53
N MET A 135 1.28 3.13 11.47
CA MET A 135 1.41 4.59 11.37
C MET A 135 2.23 5.17 12.53
N ARG A 136 1.98 4.73 13.77
CA ARG A 136 2.75 5.16 14.94
C ARG A 136 4.22 4.79 14.84
N THR A 137 4.52 3.55 14.44
CA THR A 137 5.91 3.08 14.25
C THR A 137 6.60 3.90 13.14
N ALA A 138 5.88 4.19 12.06
CA ALA A 138 6.34 5.00 10.94
C ALA A 138 6.37 6.51 11.20
N LYS A 139 5.95 6.97 12.39
CA LYS A 139 5.80 8.39 12.76
C LYS A 139 4.87 9.16 11.79
N ILE A 140 3.85 8.48 11.26
CA ILE A 140 2.80 9.06 10.42
C ILE A 140 1.72 9.64 11.34
N ASN A 141 1.37 10.92 11.16
CA ASN A 141 0.31 11.59 11.90
C ASN A 141 -1.09 11.09 11.44
N ASP A 142 -1.85 10.45 12.33
CA ASP A 142 -3.17 9.89 12.03
C ASP A 142 -4.33 10.89 12.08
N GLU A 143 -4.07 12.14 12.50
CA GLU A 143 -5.04 13.24 12.48
C GLU A 143 -5.10 13.95 11.13
N VAL A 144 -4.08 13.78 10.28
CA VAL A 144 -3.99 14.43 8.97
C VAL A 144 -4.40 13.46 7.88
N VAL A 145 -5.54 13.75 7.25
CA VAL A 145 -6.02 13.07 6.04
C VAL A 145 -6.17 14.11 4.94
N SER A 146 -5.58 13.83 3.77
CA SER A 146 -5.77 14.63 2.56
C SER A 146 -6.04 13.74 1.35
N LEU A 147 -6.25 14.36 0.18
CA LEU A 147 -6.46 13.65 -1.08
C LEU A 147 -5.36 13.99 -2.06
N ALA A 148 -4.99 13.01 -2.88
CA ALA A 148 -4.04 13.17 -3.95
C ALA A 148 -4.36 12.26 -5.13
N ARG A 149 -3.56 12.38 -6.18
CA ARG A 149 -3.52 11.41 -7.27
C ARG A 149 -2.13 10.85 -7.46
N LEU A 150 -2.07 9.56 -7.77
CA LEU A 150 -0.86 8.86 -8.18
C LEU A 150 -1.26 7.84 -9.24
N ASP A 151 -0.53 7.80 -10.37
CA ASP A 151 -0.80 6.83 -11.45
C ASP A 151 -2.27 6.87 -11.95
N GLY A 152 -2.83 8.08 -12.07
CA GLY A 152 -4.23 8.30 -12.46
C GLY A 152 -5.28 8.01 -11.35
N ARG A 153 -4.88 7.36 -10.26
CA ARG A 153 -5.75 6.93 -9.16
C ARG A 153 -5.95 8.01 -8.12
N VAL A 154 -7.14 8.10 -7.53
CA VAL A 154 -7.40 8.97 -6.38
C VAL A 154 -7.06 8.22 -5.10
N ALA A 155 -6.30 8.84 -4.21
CA ALA A 155 -5.87 8.23 -2.96
C ALA A 155 -6.16 9.12 -1.75
N TYR A 156 -6.44 8.47 -0.62
CA TYR A 156 -6.29 9.07 0.68
C TYR A 156 -4.81 9.15 1.03
N VAL A 157 -4.36 10.31 1.48
CA VAL A 157 -3.01 10.51 2.02
C VAL A 157 -3.13 10.68 3.52
N LEU A 158 -2.55 9.75 4.27
CA LEU A 158 -2.51 9.77 5.73
C LEU A 158 -1.14 10.28 6.17
N GLY A 159 -1.08 11.21 7.13
CA GLY A 159 0.18 11.72 7.70
C GLY A 159 0.50 13.17 7.39
N ALA A 160 0.21 13.60 6.17
CA ALA A 160 0.57 14.93 5.68
C ALA A 160 -0.31 15.32 4.48
N ARG A 161 -0.10 16.54 3.98
CA ARG A 161 -0.59 16.93 2.66
C ARG A 161 0.28 16.31 1.58
N ALA A 162 -0.32 16.03 0.43
CA ALA A 162 0.34 15.37 -0.70
C ALA A 162 1.66 16.02 -1.17
N ALA A 163 1.80 17.33 -1.01
CA ALA A 163 3.00 18.08 -1.40
C ALA A 163 4.14 18.03 -0.37
N GLU A 164 3.88 17.60 0.87
CA GLU A 164 4.85 17.57 1.98
C GLU A 164 5.67 16.27 1.97
N LEU A 165 6.33 15.99 0.84
CA LEU A 165 6.98 14.70 0.55
C LEU A 165 8.18 14.36 1.45
N ASP A 166 8.63 15.29 2.28
CA ASP A 166 9.66 15.12 3.31
C ASP A 166 9.12 14.55 4.64
N LYS A 167 7.79 14.48 4.77
CA LYS A 167 7.08 13.94 5.94
C LYS A 167 6.68 12.47 5.71
N PRO A 168 6.63 11.65 6.78
CA PRO A 168 6.09 10.30 6.68
C PRO A 168 4.63 10.29 6.24
N GLN A 169 4.31 9.47 5.25
CA GLN A 169 2.97 9.39 4.66
C GLN A 169 2.63 7.97 4.21
N LEU A 170 1.36 7.60 4.32
CA LEU A 170 0.81 6.38 3.73
C LEU A 170 -0.34 6.74 2.79
N TRP A 171 -0.26 6.26 1.55
CA TRP A 171 -1.26 6.54 0.53
C TRP A 171 -2.08 5.28 0.26
N ILE A 172 -3.39 5.38 0.44
CA ILE A 172 -4.35 4.29 0.21
C ILE A 172 -5.25 4.66 -0.98
N ASP A 173 -5.26 3.83 -2.01
CA ASP A 173 -6.16 3.99 -3.16
C ASP A 173 -7.64 3.96 -2.70
N LYS A 174 -8.46 4.88 -3.19
CA LYS A 174 -9.87 5.00 -2.74
C LYS A 174 -10.79 3.89 -3.25
N GLU A 175 -10.40 3.18 -4.32
CA GLU A 175 -11.23 2.19 -5.00
C GLU A 175 -10.91 0.77 -4.53
N TYR A 176 -9.65 0.34 -4.69
CA TYR A 176 -9.15 -0.97 -4.29
C TYR A 176 -8.82 -1.06 -2.81
N LEU A 177 -8.66 0.08 -2.12
CA LEU A 177 -8.28 0.15 -0.70
C LEU A 177 -6.96 -0.58 -0.41
N VAL A 178 -5.99 -0.41 -1.31
CA VAL A 178 -4.63 -0.96 -1.22
C VAL A 178 -3.61 0.17 -1.02
N PRO A 179 -2.46 -0.11 -0.38
CA PRO A 179 -1.39 0.88 -0.33
C PRO A 179 -0.82 1.10 -1.73
N ILE A 180 -0.64 2.36 -2.12
CA ILE A 180 -0.03 2.71 -3.41
C ILE A 180 1.26 3.53 -3.27
N ARG A 181 1.50 4.11 -2.09
CA ARG A 181 2.75 4.79 -1.76
C ARG A 181 3.00 4.82 -0.27
N PHE A 182 4.26 4.67 0.12
CA PHE A 182 4.69 4.77 1.50
C PHE A 182 5.99 5.57 1.58
N ILE A 183 5.93 6.70 2.28
CA ILE A 183 7.06 7.59 2.54
C ILE A 183 7.38 7.50 4.03
N HIS A 184 8.64 7.23 4.38
CA HIS A 184 9.10 7.20 5.77
C HIS A 184 10.60 7.45 5.86
N ARG A 185 11.11 7.60 7.08
CA ARG A 185 12.54 7.59 7.35
C ARG A 185 12.94 6.22 7.88
N ASP A 186 13.98 5.64 7.32
CA ASP A 186 14.61 4.44 7.86
C ASP A 186 15.38 4.79 9.14
N THR A 187 15.90 3.77 9.82
CA THR A 187 16.62 3.91 11.11
C THR A 187 17.85 4.80 11.04
N ASP A 188 18.51 4.86 9.89
CA ASP A 188 19.65 5.74 9.59
C ASP A 188 19.25 7.18 9.21
N GLY A 189 17.94 7.47 9.11
CA GLY A 189 17.39 8.77 8.76
C GLY A 189 17.12 8.99 7.27
N THR A 190 17.55 8.07 6.40
CA THR A 190 17.29 8.14 4.95
C THR A 190 15.80 8.17 4.66
N LEU A 191 15.38 9.10 3.80
CA LEU A 191 14.00 9.18 3.35
C LEU A 191 13.75 8.11 2.29
N VAL A 192 12.89 7.15 2.59
CA VAL A 192 12.46 6.10 1.68
C VAL A 192 11.08 6.42 1.15
N ASP A 193 10.95 6.47 -0.18
CA ASP A 193 9.67 6.61 -0.88
C ASP A 193 9.44 5.37 -1.76
N MET A 194 8.53 4.51 -1.31
CA MET A 194 8.13 3.30 -2.01
C MET A 194 6.81 3.53 -2.74
N LYS A 195 6.77 3.30 -4.05
CA LYS A 195 5.55 3.38 -4.87
C LYS A 195 5.14 1.98 -5.31
N LEU A 196 3.87 1.66 -5.15
CA LEU A 196 3.25 0.38 -5.51
C LEU A 196 2.23 0.66 -6.63
N LEU A 197 2.61 0.33 -7.86
CA LEU A 197 1.97 0.81 -9.09
C LEU A 197 1.31 -0.34 -9.86
N GLY A 198 0.35 -0.01 -10.72
CA GLY A 198 -0.27 -1.00 -11.62
C GLY A 198 -1.23 -1.99 -10.96
N PHE A 199 -1.84 -1.65 -9.82
CA PHE A 199 -2.94 -2.46 -9.27
C PHE A 199 -4.11 -2.54 -10.27
N GLY A 200 -4.71 -3.72 -10.37
CA GLY A 200 -5.81 -4.02 -11.29
C GLY A 200 -5.38 -4.47 -12.68
N SER A 201 -4.07 -4.69 -12.91
CA SER A 201 -3.58 -5.12 -14.21
C SER A 201 -3.93 -6.59 -14.51
N ALA A 202 -3.79 -6.98 -15.79
CA ALA A 202 -3.98 -8.36 -16.21
C ALA A 202 -2.94 -9.33 -15.62
N ILE A 203 -1.81 -8.82 -15.10
CA ILE A 203 -0.72 -9.63 -14.56
C ILE A 203 -0.94 -9.94 -13.08
N THR A 204 -1.23 -8.93 -12.26
CA THR A 204 -1.27 -9.07 -10.80
C THR A 204 -2.66 -8.85 -10.19
N GLY A 205 -3.63 -8.45 -11.02
CA GLY A 205 -5.00 -8.19 -10.57
C GLY A 205 -5.08 -7.09 -9.51
N PRO A 206 -6.16 -7.05 -8.72
CA PRO A 206 -6.42 -5.94 -7.80
C PRO A 206 -5.67 -6.05 -6.47
N TRP A 207 -4.88 -7.09 -6.26
CA TRP A 207 -4.40 -7.47 -4.93
C TRP A 207 -2.90 -7.33 -4.70
N TYR A 208 -2.15 -7.10 -5.78
CA TYR A 208 -0.70 -6.90 -5.77
C TYR A 208 -0.30 -5.88 -6.85
N PRO A 209 0.71 -5.03 -6.61
CA PRO A 209 1.21 -4.13 -7.63
C PRO A 209 1.92 -4.89 -8.75
N GLU A 210 1.81 -4.41 -9.99
CA GLU A 210 2.61 -4.91 -11.12
C GLU A 210 4.05 -4.38 -11.07
N ARG A 211 4.22 -3.18 -10.52
CA ARG A 211 5.51 -2.49 -10.44
C ARG A 211 5.73 -1.90 -9.06
N ILE A 212 6.94 -2.08 -8.53
CA ILE A 212 7.38 -1.43 -7.29
C ILE A 212 8.58 -0.56 -7.60
N GLU A 213 8.54 0.70 -7.17
CA GLU A 213 9.69 1.59 -7.20
C GLU A 213 10.12 1.92 -5.78
N ILE A 214 11.43 1.86 -5.52
CA ILE A 214 12.03 2.21 -4.24
C ILE A 214 12.99 3.35 -4.50
N TRP A 215 12.67 4.50 -3.91
CA TRP A 215 13.48 5.71 -3.95
C TRP A 215 14.09 5.95 -2.57
N LYS A 216 15.34 6.40 -2.52
CA LYS A 216 16.03 6.83 -1.30
C LYS A 216 16.58 8.23 -1.51
N ASP A 217 16.24 9.15 -0.63
CA ASP A 217 16.66 10.57 -0.66
C ASP A 217 16.45 11.23 -2.04
N GLY A 218 15.34 10.88 -2.70
CA GLY A 218 14.98 11.41 -4.03
C GLY A 218 15.62 10.69 -5.21
N GLU A 219 16.52 9.75 -4.97
CA GLU A 219 17.17 8.94 -6.01
C GLU A 219 16.51 7.57 -6.14
N LEU A 220 16.22 7.16 -7.37
CA LEU A 220 15.71 5.82 -7.64
C LEU A 220 16.78 4.79 -7.28
N GLN A 221 16.44 3.79 -6.48
CA GLN A 221 17.38 2.74 -6.07
C GLN A 221 17.06 1.41 -6.71
N GLU A 222 15.78 1.08 -6.81
CA GLU A 222 15.33 -0.19 -7.36
C GLU A 222 13.97 -0.07 -8.01
N VAL A 223 13.80 -0.77 -9.13
CA VAL A 223 12.53 -0.99 -9.81
C VAL A 223 12.31 -2.49 -9.90
N ARG A 224 11.13 -2.95 -9.46
CA ARG A 224 10.66 -4.32 -9.67
C ARG A 224 9.49 -4.30 -10.64
N ILE A 225 9.51 -5.20 -11.61
CA ILE A 225 8.44 -5.37 -12.60
C ILE A 225 8.07 -6.85 -12.61
N TYR A 226 6.83 -7.16 -12.23
CA TYR A 226 6.31 -8.53 -12.24
C TYR A 226 5.72 -8.86 -13.61
N ARG A 227 5.78 -10.14 -13.95
CA ARG A 227 5.31 -10.70 -15.23
C ARG A 227 4.27 -11.80 -15.05
N SER A 228 4.21 -12.36 -13.85
CA SER A 228 3.21 -13.34 -13.45
C SER A 228 2.94 -13.19 -11.96
N LEU A 229 1.72 -13.54 -11.58
CA LEU A 229 1.31 -13.77 -10.21
C LEU A 229 0.51 -15.06 -10.17
N SER A 230 0.93 -15.98 -9.30
CA SER A 230 0.13 -17.12 -8.89
C SER A 230 -0.36 -16.92 -7.46
N ILE A 231 -1.62 -17.30 -7.21
CA ILE A 231 -2.23 -17.32 -5.88
C ILE A 231 -2.34 -18.76 -5.39
N ASN A 232 -1.99 -18.99 -4.13
CA ASN A 232 -2.09 -20.31 -3.47
C ASN A 232 -1.28 -21.44 -4.13
N ASP A 233 -0.34 -21.13 -5.01
CA ASP A 233 0.64 -22.10 -5.48
C ASP A 233 1.40 -22.69 -4.29
N PRO A 234 1.62 -24.01 -4.24
CA PRO A 234 2.38 -24.63 -3.16
C PRO A 234 3.81 -24.06 -3.09
N VAL A 235 4.14 -23.46 -1.95
CA VAL A 235 5.50 -23.04 -1.60
C VAL A 235 5.90 -23.77 -0.35
N GLU A 236 7.11 -24.32 -0.33
CA GLU A 236 7.61 -25.08 0.81
C GLU A 236 7.67 -24.17 2.06
N PRO A 237 6.97 -24.52 3.17
CA PRO A 237 6.94 -23.71 4.38
C PRO A 237 8.32 -23.41 4.98
N SER A 238 9.30 -24.27 4.75
CA SER A 238 10.68 -24.12 5.22
C SER A 238 11.37 -22.89 4.64
N LEU A 239 10.98 -22.43 3.44
CA LEU A 239 11.56 -21.25 2.79
C LEU A 239 11.29 -19.94 3.54
N PHE A 240 10.27 -19.93 4.41
CA PHE A 240 9.90 -18.80 5.28
C PHE A 240 10.49 -18.91 6.69
N ARG A 241 11.40 -19.86 6.90
CA ARG A 241 12.16 -20.00 8.14
C ARG A 241 13.63 -19.69 7.81
N PRO A 242 14.36 -18.95 8.67
CA PRO A 242 15.80 -18.93 8.55
C PRO A 242 16.31 -20.37 8.73
N ALA A 243 17.14 -20.86 7.82
CA ALA A 243 17.84 -22.13 8.02
C ALA A 243 18.62 -22.07 9.35
N THR A 244 18.36 -23.04 10.22
CA THR A 244 19.09 -23.23 11.49
C THR A 244 20.48 -23.76 11.25
#